data_AF-A0A9N9I9A6-F1
#
_entry.id   AF-A0A9N9I9A6-F1
#
_cell.length_a   1.000
_cell.length_b   1.000
_cell.length_c   1.000
_cell.angle_alpha   90.00
_cell.angle_beta   90.00
_cell.angle_gamma   90.00
#
_symmetry.space_group_name_H-M   'P 1'
#
loop_
_entity.id
_entity.type
_entity.pdbx_description
1 polymer ?
#
loop_
_entity_poly.entity_id
_entity_poly.type
_entity_poly.pdbx_seq_one_letter_code
_entity_poly.pdbx_strand_id
1 'polypeptide(L)'
;MTDIEEIIDLYAEIPSFHKDYIYLLNQLLQSLINNAWKRLITRKRIKLTNIEASYINSEIESFLKHEIERYNRQKLQSSKNIYIHSMDIGVQTENIDKAIQTENIDFLKQIKKANKLLNNL
;
A
#
# COMPACT_ATOMS: atom_id res chain seq x y z
N MET A 1 12.32 -2.35 37.76
CA MET A 1 12.95 -1.11 37.28
C MET A 1 12.56 -1.08 35.82
N THR A 2 11.48 -0.38 35.49
CA THR A 2 10.97 -0.33 34.10
C THR A 2 11.94 0.53 33.33
N ASP A 3 12.65 -0.07 32.38
CA ASP A 3 13.67 0.61 31.60
C ASP A 3 13.01 1.78 30.86
N ILE A 4 13.64 2.95 30.92
CA ILE A 4 13.14 4.18 30.26
C ILE A 4 12.92 3.94 28.75
N GLU A 5 13.65 2.99 28.16
CA GLU A 5 13.48 2.52 26.79
C GLU A 5 12.10 1.89 26.54
N GLU A 6 11.56 1.12 27.50
CA GLU A 6 10.25 0.45 27.40
C GLU A 6 9.07 1.46 27.51
N ILE A 7 9.29 2.56 28.25
CA ILE A 7 8.30 3.66 28.40
C ILE A 7 8.26 4.54 27.14
N ILE A 8 9.41 4.73 26.47
CA ILE A 8 9.48 5.47 25.21
C ILE A 8 8.72 4.70 24.11
N ASP A 9 8.82 3.37 24.04
CA ASP A 9 8.06 2.57 23.07
C ASP A 9 6.54 2.60 23.31
N LEU A 10 6.08 2.89 24.54
CA LEU A 10 4.66 2.94 24.91
C LEU A 10 3.99 4.31 24.60
N TYR A 11 4.77 5.39 24.50
CA TYR A 11 4.32 6.76 24.18
C TYR A 11 4.94 7.33 22.90
N ALA A 12 5.79 6.57 22.19
CA ALA A 12 6.24 6.90 20.86
C ALA A 12 5.02 6.91 19.94
N GLU A 13 4.50 8.11 19.70
CA GLU A 13 3.72 8.48 18.52
C GLU A 13 4.14 7.57 17.36
N ILE A 14 3.20 6.77 16.82
CA ILE A 14 3.49 5.72 15.84
C ILE A 14 4.52 6.25 14.85
N PRO A 15 5.76 5.69 14.83
CA PRO A 15 6.86 6.32 14.11
C PRO A 15 6.45 6.57 12.65
N SER A 16 6.40 7.86 12.31
CA SER A 16 5.75 8.36 11.10
C SER A 16 6.69 9.29 10.34
N PHE A 17 6.56 9.28 9.02
CA PHE A 17 7.21 10.25 8.16
C PHE A 17 6.79 11.68 8.51
N HIS A 18 7.70 12.62 8.32
CA HIS A 18 7.40 14.04 8.42
C HIS A 18 6.25 14.44 7.48
N LYS A 19 5.38 15.35 7.93
CA LYS A 19 4.23 15.85 7.16
C LYS A 19 4.61 16.48 5.81
N ASP A 20 5.83 16.98 5.68
CA ASP A 20 6.31 17.58 4.43
C ASP A 20 6.37 16.54 3.30
N TYR A 21 6.43 15.25 3.62
CA TYR A 21 6.40 14.18 2.62
C TYR A 21 5.00 13.76 2.19
N ILE A 22 3.93 14.38 2.71
CA ILE A 22 2.54 13.98 2.39
C ILE A 22 2.29 13.92 0.87
N TYR A 23 2.86 14.83 0.08
CA TYR A 23 2.71 14.80 -1.38
C TYR A 23 3.32 13.55 -2.05
N LEU A 24 4.34 12.95 -1.44
CA LEU A 24 4.93 11.66 -1.86
C LEU A 24 4.13 10.49 -1.29
N LEU A 25 3.78 10.55 -0.01
CA LEU A 25 3.08 9.47 0.68
C LEU A 25 1.70 9.20 0.05
N ASN A 26 0.98 10.24 -0.37
CA ASN A 26 -0.31 10.11 -1.04
C ASN A 26 -0.25 9.38 -2.40
N GLN A 27 0.95 9.17 -2.96
CA GLN A 27 1.16 8.41 -4.20
C GLN A 27 1.40 6.91 -3.94
N LEU A 28 1.55 6.51 -2.67
CA LEU A 28 1.78 5.14 -2.24
C LEU A 28 0.56 4.59 -1.49
N LEU A 29 0.36 3.27 -1.60
CA LEU A 29 -0.59 2.56 -0.74
C LEU A 29 -0.07 2.50 0.70
N GLN A 30 -0.97 2.50 1.69
CA GLN A 30 -0.61 2.45 3.11
C GLN A 30 0.34 1.28 3.46
N SER A 31 0.13 0.11 2.84
CA SER A 31 1.01 -1.05 3.05
C SER A 31 2.46 -0.81 2.57
N LEU A 32 2.63 -0.04 1.50
CA LEU A 32 3.95 0.34 0.98
C LEU A 32 4.62 1.39 1.86
N ILE A 33 3.85 2.34 2.40
CA ILE A 33 4.35 3.32 3.36
C ILE A 33 4.91 2.61 4.60
N ASN A 34 4.16 1.67 5.17
CA ASN A 34 4.61 0.90 6.34
C ASN A 34 5.86 0.07 6.04
N ASN A 35 5.94 -0.53 4.85
CA ASN A 35 7.12 -1.28 4.42
C ASN A 35 8.33 -0.38 4.15
N ALA A 36 8.11 0.80 3.58
CA ALA A 36 9.14 1.82 3.34
C ALA A 36 9.75 2.29 4.67
N TRP A 37 8.91 2.58 5.67
CA TRP A 37 9.34 2.91 7.03
C TRP A 37 10.21 1.81 7.62
N LYS A 38 9.71 0.56 7.65
CA LYS A 38 10.46 -0.61 8.13
C LYS A 38 11.82 -0.74 7.43
N ARG A 39 11.89 -0.52 6.11
CA ARG A 39 13.14 -0.64 5.35
C ARG A 39 14.13 0.48 5.66
N LEU A 40 13.69 1.69 5.96
CA LEU A 40 14.58 2.78 6.39
C LEU A 40 15.22 2.48 7.74
N ILE A 41 14.41 2.02 8.70
CA ILE A 41 14.89 1.74 10.07
C ILE A 41 15.58 0.38 10.22
N THR A 42 15.58 -0.49 9.20
CA THR A 42 16.25 -1.80 9.23
C THR A 42 17.38 -1.93 8.20
N ARG A 43 17.71 -0.84 7.48
CA ARG A 43 18.70 -0.87 6.41
C ARG A 43 20.09 -1.24 6.94
N LYS A 44 20.75 -2.22 6.29
CA LYS A 44 22.07 -2.73 6.73
C LYS A 44 23.22 -1.71 6.73
N ARG A 45 23.17 -0.66 5.91
CA ARG A 45 24.30 0.28 5.71
C ARG A 45 24.10 1.64 6.37
N ILE A 46 22.89 2.19 6.31
CA ILE A 46 22.53 3.50 6.88
C ILE A 46 21.17 3.28 7.55
N LYS A 47 21.21 2.80 8.79
CA LYS A 47 20.01 2.58 9.60
C LYS A 47 19.67 3.92 10.24
N LEU A 48 18.53 4.50 9.87
CA LEU A 48 18.01 5.67 10.57
C LEU A 48 17.28 5.22 11.84
N THR A 49 17.45 5.97 12.92
CA THR A 49 16.58 5.87 14.09
C THR A 49 15.18 6.37 13.74
N ASN A 50 14.17 6.02 14.55
CA ASN A 50 12.80 6.51 14.35
C ASN A 50 12.75 8.05 14.32
N ILE A 51 13.58 8.69 15.14
CA ILE A 51 13.69 10.15 15.25
C ILE A 51 14.31 10.75 13.98
N GLU A 52 15.41 10.19 13.48
CA GLU A 52 16.03 10.70 12.24
C GLU A 52 15.12 10.49 11.02
N ALA A 53 14.37 9.38 10.99
CA ALA A 53 13.42 9.08 9.93
C ALA A 53 12.15 9.96 9.96
N SER A 54 11.84 10.57 11.10
CA SER A 54 10.70 11.48 11.25
C SER A 54 11.05 12.95 10.97
N TYR A 55 12.33 13.28 10.81
CA TYR A 55 12.78 14.62 10.40
C TYR A 55 12.83 14.81 8.88
N ILE A 56 12.90 16.07 8.46
CA ILE A 56 13.10 16.44 7.06
C ILE A 56 14.56 16.16 6.67
N ASN A 57 14.75 15.18 5.79
CA ASN A 57 16.03 14.81 5.20
C ASN A 57 15.88 14.49 3.70
N SER A 58 16.76 15.06 2.87
CA SER A 58 16.80 14.82 1.42
C SER A 58 17.00 13.34 1.04
N GLU A 59 17.68 12.54 1.87
CA GLU A 59 17.87 11.11 1.62
C GLU A 59 16.55 10.34 1.75
N ILE A 60 15.71 10.71 2.71
CA ILE A 60 14.39 10.14 2.92
C ILE A 60 13.48 10.51 1.74
N GLU A 61 13.54 11.76 1.29
CA GLU A 61 12.77 12.21 0.13
C GLU A 61 13.18 11.44 -1.15
N SER A 62 14.49 11.31 -1.40
CA SER A 62 15.02 10.55 -2.53
C SER A 62 14.63 9.07 -2.45
N PHE A 63 14.63 8.49 -1.26
CA PHE A 63 14.20 7.12 -1.03
C PHE A 63 12.71 6.93 -1.35
N LEU A 64 11.84 7.84 -0.88
CA LEU A 64 10.41 7.79 -1.16
C LEU A 64 10.10 7.94 -2.65
N LYS A 65 10.79 8.85 -3.35
CA LYS A 65 10.69 8.98 -4.82
C LYS A 65 11.04 7.67 -5.53
N HIS A 66 12.11 7.00 -5.09
CA HIS A 66 12.49 5.71 -5.65
C HIS A 66 11.44 4.61 -5.39
N GLU A 67 10.84 4.57 -4.20
CA GLU A 67 9.76 3.61 -3.91
C GLU A 67 8.51 3.87 -4.77
N ILE A 68 8.17 5.13 -5.04
CA ILE A 68 7.08 5.50 -5.98
C ILE A 68 7.41 5.04 -7.40
N GLU A 69 8.61 5.31 -7.91
CA GLU A 69 9.05 4.85 -9.22
C GLU A 69 8.98 3.32 -9.33
N ARG A 70 9.48 2.63 -8.29
CA ARG A 70 9.47 1.17 -8.22
C ARG A 70 8.05 0.62 -8.19
N TYR A 71 7.13 1.25 -7.45
CA TYR A 71 5.72 0.87 -7.42
C TYR A 71 5.05 1.07 -8.79
N ASN A 72 5.24 2.24 -9.41
CA ASN A 72 4.69 2.56 -10.72
C ASN A 72 5.22 1.62 -11.81
N ARG A 73 6.52 1.31 -11.78
CA ARG A 73 7.14 0.34 -12.71
C ARG A 73 6.53 -1.04 -12.55
N GLN A 74 6.33 -1.52 -11.31
CA GLN A 74 5.68 -2.81 -11.07
C GLN A 74 4.22 -2.81 -11.55
N LYS A 75 3.47 -1.73 -11.29
CA LYS A 75 2.08 -1.58 -11.76
C LYS A 75 1.99 -1.69 -13.28
N LEU A 76 2.88 -1.01 -14.00
CA LEU A 76 2.96 -1.06 -15.47
C LEU A 76 3.43 -2.41 -16.01
N GLN A 77 4.33 -3.10 -15.31
CA GLN A 77 4.76 -4.45 -15.69
C GLN A 77 3.65 -5.46 -15.48
N SER A 78 2.91 -5.39 -14.37
CA SER A 78 1.74 -6.23 -14.16
C SER A 78 0.69 -6.01 -15.24
N SER A 79 0.41 -4.76 -15.65
CA SER A 79 -0.54 -4.51 -16.74
C SER A 79 -0.04 -5.01 -18.10
N LYS A 80 1.27 -4.88 -18.38
CA LYS A 80 1.87 -5.44 -19.61
C LYS A 80 1.87 -6.95 -19.61
N ASN A 81 2.21 -7.59 -18.49
CA ASN A 81 2.18 -9.05 -18.35
C ASN A 81 0.76 -9.60 -18.45
N ILE A 82 -0.24 -8.89 -17.91
CA ILE A 82 -1.66 -9.21 -18.11
C ILE A 82 -2.01 -9.16 -19.60
N TYR A 83 -1.59 -8.10 -20.30
CA TYR A 83 -1.83 -7.95 -21.73
C TYR A 83 -1.14 -9.03 -22.57
N ILE A 84 0.13 -9.34 -22.29
CA ILE A 84 0.90 -10.40 -22.96
C ILE A 84 0.28 -11.77 -22.69
N HIS A 85 -0.06 -12.07 -21.43
CA HIS A 85 -0.76 -13.30 -21.06
C HIS A 85 -2.14 -13.40 -21.74
N SER A 86 -2.85 -12.28 -21.91
CA SER A 86 -4.14 -12.26 -22.64
C SER A 86 -4.00 -12.50 -24.14
N MET A 87 -2.84 -12.16 -24.73
CA MET A 87 -2.53 -12.44 -26.14
C MET A 87 -2.04 -13.87 -26.37
N ASP A 88 -1.32 -14.45 -25.41
CA ASP A 88 -0.83 -15.85 -25.50
C ASP A 88 -1.94 -16.89 -25.31
N ILE A 89 -3.02 -16.60 -24.55
CA ILE A 89 -4.21 -17.47 -24.43
C ILE A 89 -5.17 -17.23 -25.60
N GLY A 90 -4.70 -17.38 -26.84
CA GLY A 90 -5.52 -17.13 -28.03
C GLY A 90 -6.96 -17.65 -27.91
N VAL A 91 -7.93 -16.73 -28.04
CA VAL A 91 -9.38 -16.98 -28.07
C VAL A 91 -10.02 -17.42 -26.73
N GLN A 92 -10.52 -16.45 -25.94
CA GLN A 92 -11.77 -16.52 -25.14
C GLN A 92 -11.99 -15.26 -24.26
N THR A 93 -11.96 -14.06 -24.83
CA THR A 93 -12.25 -12.82 -24.05
C THR A 93 -13.75 -12.59 -23.82
N GLU A 94 -14.64 -13.32 -24.50
CA GLU A 94 -16.09 -13.16 -24.35
C GLU A 94 -16.70 -13.88 -23.13
N ASN A 95 -15.96 -14.79 -22.48
CA ASN A 95 -16.43 -15.52 -21.29
C ASN A 95 -15.93 -14.92 -19.97
N ILE A 96 -14.74 -14.31 -19.93
CA ILE A 96 -14.18 -13.71 -18.70
C ILE A 96 -14.95 -12.44 -18.32
N ASP A 97 -15.28 -11.59 -19.30
CA ASP A 97 -16.07 -10.37 -19.04
C ASP A 97 -17.47 -10.71 -18.50
N LYS A 98 -18.10 -11.79 -18.98
CA LYS A 98 -19.40 -12.24 -18.47
C LYS A 98 -19.30 -12.81 -17.06
N ALA A 99 -18.26 -13.60 -16.75
CA ALA A 99 -18.06 -14.17 -15.41
C ALA A 99 -17.80 -13.07 -14.36
N ILE A 100 -16.91 -12.12 -14.66
CA ILE A 100 -16.57 -11.00 -13.78
C ILE A 100 -17.77 -10.06 -13.60
N GLN A 101 -18.55 -9.81 -14.66
CA GLN A 101 -19.79 -9.02 -14.53
C GLN A 101 -20.86 -9.75 -13.70
N THR A 102 -21.01 -11.06 -13.88
CA THR A 102 -22.03 -11.86 -13.17
C THR A 102 -21.72 -11.98 -11.68
N GLU A 103 -20.45 -12.20 -11.30
CA GLU A 103 -20.04 -12.24 -9.89
C GLU A 103 -20.21 -10.87 -9.21
N ASN A 104 -19.80 -9.78 -9.86
CA ASN A 104 -19.98 -8.42 -9.31
C ASN A 104 -21.47 -8.07 -9.12
N ILE A 105 -22.35 -8.50 -10.02
CA ILE A 105 -23.79 -8.29 -9.88
C ILE A 105 -24.34 -9.09 -8.69
N ASP A 106 -23.92 -10.34 -8.51
CA ASP A 106 -24.41 -11.19 -7.42
C ASP A 106 -23.96 -10.66 -6.04
N PHE A 107 -22.69 -10.27 -5.90
CA PHE A 107 -22.18 -9.66 -4.66
C PHE A 107 -22.95 -8.36 -4.31
N LEU A 108 -23.22 -7.48 -5.28
CA LEU A 108 -24.01 -6.27 -5.03
C LEU A 108 -25.45 -6.59 -4.61
N LYS A 109 -26.03 -7.66 -5.16
CA LYS A 109 -27.39 -8.12 -4.81
C LYS A 109 -27.43 -8.66 -3.37
N GLN A 110 -26.40 -9.40 -2.97
CA GLN A 110 -26.24 -9.89 -1.60
C GLN A 110 -26.06 -8.74 -0.60
N ILE A 111 -25.23 -7.75 -0.90
CA ILE A 111 -25.03 -6.56 -0.06
C ILE A 111 -26.33 -5.76 0.10
N LYS A 112 -27.07 -5.53 -1.00
CA LYS A 112 -28.37 -4.84 -0.95
C LYS A 112 -29.38 -5.59 -0.09
N LYS A 113 -29.40 -6.93 -0.16
CA LYS A 113 -30.28 -7.76 0.66
C LYS A 113 -29.90 -7.69 2.14
N ALA A 114 -28.61 -7.77 2.48
CA ALA A 114 -28.13 -7.65 3.85
C ALA A 114 -28.46 -6.28 4.46
N ASN A 115 -28.25 -5.19 3.72
CA ASN A 115 -28.57 -3.84 4.18
C ASN A 115 -30.08 -3.63 4.36
N LYS A 116 -30.92 -4.24 3.52
CA LYS A 116 -32.38 -4.20 3.69
C LYS A 116 -32.84 -4.96 4.95
N LEU A 117 -32.15 -6.03 5.33
CA LEU A 117 -32.46 -6.77 6.55
C LEU A 117 -32.00 -6.02 7.81
N LEU A 118 -30.86 -5.33 7.75
CA LEU A 118 -30.35 -4.50 8.84
C LEU A 118 -31.20 -3.26 9.13
N ASN A 119 -31.81 -2.67 8.10
CA ASN A 119 -32.62 -1.44 8.25
C ASN A 119 -34.10 -1.70 8.60
N ASN A 120 -34.51 -2.97 8.73
CA ASN A 120 -35.87 -3.37 9.13
C ASN A 120 -35.90 -4.09 10.50
N LEU A 121 -34.81 -3.97 11.28
CA LEU A 121 -34.71 -4.28 12.71
C LEU A 121 -34.76 -2.97 13.49
#